data_AF-A0A3E3J477-F1
#
_entry.id   AF-A0A3E3J477-F1
#
_cell.length_a   1.000
_cell.length_b   1.000
_cell.length_c   1.000
_cell.angle_alpha   90.00
_cell.angle_beta   90.00
_cell.angle_gamma   90.00
#
_symmetry.space_group_name_H-M   'P 1'
#
loop_
_entity.id
_entity.type
_entity.pdbx_description
1 polymer ?
#
loop_
_entity_poly.entity_id
_entity_poly.type
_entity_poly.pdbx_seq_one_letter_code
_entity_poly.pdbx_strand_id
1 'polypeptide(L)'
;MGKRSRYFFIVLEHVSQLSNPVTTWGNSFKIVIFFIISGYLLSMKDYSVISTREFTIRKLKSFGIPYAIFLLIAVVFSIAYETYRGKLSFYILFDIVYSALSLKGISTLWFIPVLFIGEILYVYNKKNNGVRQFVIFICSVFVLLILHFSVGQCRLLDDSYMFVFLYPCMVLEKSVIAFLLILLSDKITKYFLILPLPILIGGGLAA
;
A
#
# COMPACT_ATOMS: atom_id res chain seq x y z
N MET A 1 -12.95 17.36 30.56
CA MET A 1 -13.75 16.29 29.90
C MET A 1 -13.39 16.28 28.42
N GLY A 2 -12.96 15.25 27.72
CA GLY A 2 -12.58 13.88 28.04
C GLY A 2 -11.92 13.33 26.77
N LYS A 3 -10.63 12.97 26.85
CA LYS A 3 -9.76 12.46 25.78
C LYS A 3 -10.15 11.04 25.33
N ARG A 4 -11.39 10.81 24.89
CA ARG A 4 -11.90 9.45 24.60
C ARG A 4 -12.72 9.31 23.32
N SER A 5 -12.56 10.21 22.34
CA SER A 5 -13.35 10.17 21.09
C SER A 5 -12.55 9.91 19.81
N ARG A 6 -11.41 9.21 19.89
CA ARG A 6 -10.66 8.77 18.69
C ARG A 6 -10.62 7.26 18.48
N TYR A 7 -10.82 6.48 19.54
CA TYR A 7 -10.88 5.01 19.45
C TYR A 7 -12.29 4.50 19.07
N PHE A 8 -13.33 5.31 19.25
CA PHE A 8 -14.72 4.89 18.98
C PHE A 8 -15.00 4.66 17.49
N PHE A 9 -14.40 5.47 16.60
CA PHE A 9 -14.54 5.28 15.15
C PHE A 9 -13.81 4.03 14.62
N ILE A 10 -12.73 3.61 15.29
CA ILE A 10 -11.96 2.42 14.91
C ILE A 10 -12.68 1.14 15.39
N VAL A 11 -13.37 1.19 16.53
CA VAL A 11 -14.16 0.07 17.07
C VAL A 11 -15.44 -0.16 16.25
N LEU A 12 -16.08 0.88 15.72
CA LEU A 12 -17.24 0.75 14.82
C LEU A 12 -16.90 0.09 13.47
N GLU A 13 -15.64 0.18 13.02
CA GLU A 13 -15.16 -0.49 11.81
C GLU A 13 -15.08 -2.02 11.97
N HIS A 14 -15.09 -2.55 13.20
CA HIS A 14 -15.05 -4.00 13.46
C HIS A 14 -16.42 -4.62 13.78
N VAL A 15 -17.45 -3.83 14.09
CA VAL A 15 -18.81 -4.33 14.38
C VAL A 15 -19.65 -4.54 13.11
N SER A 16 -19.33 -3.85 12.01
CA SER A 16 -20.04 -4.03 10.74
C SER A 16 -19.41 -5.13 9.89
N GLN A 17 -19.55 -6.39 10.32
CA GLN A 17 -19.42 -7.57 9.44
C GLN A 17 -20.61 -7.71 8.47
N LEU A 18 -21.16 -6.59 8.00
CA LEU A 18 -21.95 -6.58 6.78
C LEU A 18 -21.03 -6.08 5.67
N SER A 19 -20.94 -6.86 4.60
CA SER A 19 -20.36 -6.49 3.31
C SER A 19 -21.15 -5.34 2.68
N ASN A 20 -21.19 -4.19 3.35
CA ASN A 20 -21.85 -3.00 2.87
C ASN A 20 -20.92 -2.33 1.84
N PRO A 21 -21.43 -1.96 0.65
CA PRO A 21 -20.62 -1.30 -0.37
C PRO A 21 -19.98 0.00 0.15
N VAL A 22 -20.60 0.65 1.12
CA VAL A 22 -20.11 1.87 1.78
C VAL A 22 -18.82 1.65 2.59
N THR A 23 -18.67 0.51 3.28
CA THR A 23 -17.46 0.22 4.08
C THR A 23 -16.29 -0.17 3.17
N THR A 24 -16.57 -0.92 2.11
CA THR A 24 -15.60 -1.28 1.06
C THR A 24 -15.12 -0.03 0.29
N TRP A 25 -16.06 0.86 -0.03
CA TRP A 25 -15.77 2.15 -0.64
C TRP A 25 -14.91 3.03 0.26
N GLY A 26 -15.30 3.23 1.52
CA GLY A 26 -14.55 4.02 2.50
C GLY A 26 -13.11 3.52 2.74
N ASN A 27 -12.91 2.20 2.78
CA ASN A 27 -11.57 1.63 2.91
C ASN A 27 -10.69 1.80 1.67
N SER A 28 -11.29 1.92 0.49
CA SER A 28 -10.55 2.21 -0.75
C SER A 28 -9.98 3.64 -0.74
N PHE A 29 -10.72 4.63 -0.22
CA PHE A 29 -10.22 6.02 -0.13
C PHE A 29 -9.03 6.17 0.82
N LYS A 30 -9.07 5.52 1.99
CA LYS A 30 -7.98 5.59 2.98
C LYS A 30 -6.64 5.18 2.36
N ILE A 31 -6.64 4.10 1.58
CA ILE A 31 -5.44 3.55 0.93
C ILE A 31 -4.91 4.49 -0.16
N VAL A 32 -5.80 4.99 -1.03
CA VAL A 32 -5.43 5.92 -2.11
C VAL A 32 -4.85 7.23 -1.55
N ILE A 33 -5.51 7.80 -0.54
CA ILE A 33 -5.03 9.01 0.14
C ILE A 33 -3.64 8.78 0.75
N PHE A 34 -3.39 7.61 1.35
CA PHE A 34 -2.07 7.31 1.92
C PHE A 34 -0.99 7.26 0.84
N PHE A 35 -1.25 6.68 -0.33
CA PHE A 35 -0.31 6.68 -1.45
C PHE A 35 -0.02 8.10 -1.97
N ILE A 36 -1.04 8.95 -2.07
CA ILE A 36 -0.88 10.35 -2.46
C ILE A 36 -0.04 11.11 -1.43
N ILE A 37 -0.37 11.00 -0.13
CA ILE A 37 0.38 11.65 0.95
C ILE A 37 1.84 11.18 0.95
N SER A 38 2.09 9.88 0.78
CA SER A 38 3.46 9.35 0.65
C SER A 38 4.18 9.99 -0.52
N GLY A 39 3.57 10.07 -1.70
CA GLY A 39 4.17 10.71 -2.87
C GLY A 39 4.46 12.20 -2.68
N TYR A 40 3.56 12.93 -2.02
CA TYR A 40 3.77 14.33 -1.63
C TYR A 40 4.99 14.49 -0.71
N LEU A 41 5.07 13.70 0.38
CA LEU A 41 6.20 13.75 1.31
C LEU A 41 7.52 13.36 0.64
N LEU A 42 7.49 12.45 -0.32
CA LEU A 42 8.67 12.08 -1.09
C LEU A 42 9.08 13.21 -2.05
N SER A 43 8.13 13.86 -2.73
CA SER A 43 8.42 14.98 -3.64
C SER A 43 9.18 16.13 -2.98
N MET A 44 9.01 16.34 -1.67
CA MET A 44 9.68 17.41 -0.92
C MET A 44 11.13 17.11 -0.54
N LYS A 45 11.58 15.86 -0.70
CA LYS A 45 12.92 15.45 -0.30
C LYS A 45 13.85 15.38 -1.50
N ASP A 46 15.05 15.92 -1.33
CA ASP A 46 16.11 15.82 -2.33
C ASP A 46 16.81 14.45 -2.26
N TYR A 47 16.54 13.61 -3.26
CA TYR A 47 17.16 12.29 -3.40
C TYR A 47 18.42 12.27 -4.26
N SER A 48 18.93 13.44 -4.65
CA SER A 48 20.19 13.56 -5.39
C SER A 48 21.39 13.12 -4.56
N VAL A 49 21.35 13.34 -3.23
CA VAL A 49 22.47 13.05 -2.31
C VAL A 49 22.36 11.68 -1.65
N ILE A 50 21.14 11.12 -1.54
CA ILE A 50 20.89 9.88 -0.80
C ILE A 50 20.96 8.67 -1.75
N SER A 51 21.78 7.66 -1.42
CA SER A 51 21.82 6.41 -2.18
C SER A 51 20.49 5.65 -2.07
N THR A 52 20.04 4.99 -3.14
CA THR A 52 18.78 4.22 -3.14
C THR A 52 18.83 3.10 -2.10
N ARG A 53 19.99 2.46 -1.94
CA ARG A 53 20.23 1.41 -0.93
C ARG A 53 20.04 1.92 0.49
N GLU A 54 20.62 3.07 0.81
CA GLU A 54 20.50 3.64 2.16
C GLU A 54 19.06 4.06 2.47
N PHE A 55 18.36 4.62 1.48
CA PHE A 55 16.92 4.88 1.60
C PHE A 55 16.14 3.60 1.90
N THR A 56 16.37 2.52 1.13
CA THR A 56 15.71 1.22 1.33
C THR A 56 15.96 0.67 2.73
N ILE A 57 17.19 0.72 3.25
CA ILE A 57 17.51 0.19 4.58
C ILE A 57 16.82 1.00 5.69
N ARG A 58 16.88 2.33 5.63
CA ARG A 58 16.22 3.21 6.61
C ARG A 58 14.71 2.97 6.63
N LYS A 59 14.14 2.85 5.43
CA LYS A 59 12.71 2.63 5.24
C LYS A 59 12.29 1.23 5.70
N LEU A 60 13.08 0.20 5.40
CA LEU A 60 12.85 -1.17 5.86
C LEU A 60 12.88 -1.26 7.38
N LYS A 61 13.78 -0.54 8.06
CA LYS A 61 13.77 -0.47 9.54
C LYS A 61 12.52 0.21 10.08
N SER A 62 12.09 1.31 9.45
CA SER A 62 10.92 2.07 9.91
C SER A 62 9.59 1.33 9.69
N PHE A 63 9.42 0.64 8.56
CA PHE A 63 8.17 -0.02 8.19
C PHE A 63 8.18 -1.54 8.41
N GLY A 64 9.34 -2.18 8.26
CA GLY A 64 9.49 -3.63 8.34
C GLY A 64 9.36 -4.17 9.77
N ILE A 65 9.87 -3.45 10.78
CA ILE A 65 9.72 -3.85 12.19
C ILE A 65 8.24 -3.87 12.61
N PRO A 66 7.46 -2.76 12.46
CA PRO A 66 6.05 -2.81 12.81
C PRO A 66 5.29 -3.82 11.96
N TYR A 67 5.61 -3.96 10.67
CA TYR A 67 5.00 -4.97 9.81
C TYR A 67 5.21 -6.40 10.33
N ALA A 68 6.45 -6.78 10.68
CA ALA A 68 6.75 -8.13 11.17
C ALA A 68 5.99 -8.46 12.46
N ILE A 69 5.89 -7.49 13.37
CA ILE A 69 5.14 -7.66 14.63
C ILE A 69 3.65 -7.85 14.34
N PHE A 70 3.04 -6.96 13.54
CA PHE A 70 1.62 -7.08 13.20
C PHE A 70 1.33 -8.34 12.37
N LEU A 71 2.24 -8.73 11.49
CA LEU A 71 2.12 -9.95 10.70
C LEU A 71 2.12 -11.19 11.60
N LEU A 72 3.03 -11.26 12.56
CA LEU A 72 3.09 -12.36 13.53
C LEU A 72 1.79 -12.44 14.35
N ILE A 73 1.32 -11.31 14.87
CA ILE A 73 0.05 -11.23 15.61
C ILE A 73 -1.11 -11.70 14.74
N ALA A 74 -1.18 -11.25 13.48
CA ALA A 74 -2.25 -11.62 12.56
C ALA A 74 -2.25 -13.12 12.22
N VAL A 75 -1.07 -13.72 12.03
CA VAL A 75 -0.94 -15.17 11.78
C VAL A 75 -1.41 -15.95 13.00
N VAL A 76 -0.93 -15.62 14.20
CA VAL A 76 -1.31 -16.31 15.44
C VAL A 76 -2.82 -16.21 15.67
N PHE A 77 -3.40 -15.02 15.49
CA PHE A 77 -4.84 -14.81 15.65
C PHE A 77 -5.65 -15.60 14.61
N SER A 78 -5.20 -15.65 13.36
CA SER A 78 -5.87 -16.40 12.29
C SER A 78 -5.88 -17.90 12.57
N ILE A 79 -4.74 -18.45 13.03
CA ILE A 79 -4.65 -19.87 13.43
C ILE A 79 -5.57 -20.15 14.62
N ALA A 80 -5.55 -19.28 15.65
CA ALA A 80 -6.41 -19.44 16.82
C ALA A 80 -7.90 -19.40 16.45
N TYR A 81 -8.30 -18.50 15.55
CA TYR A 81 -9.66 -18.36 15.07
C TYR A 81 -10.15 -19.59 14.29
N GLU A 82 -9.34 -20.13 13.38
CA GLU A 82 -9.69 -21.34 12.62
C GLU A 82 -9.68 -22.60 13.51
N THR A 83 -8.84 -22.62 14.54
CA THR A 83 -8.85 -23.66 15.58
C THR A 83 -10.15 -23.61 16.39
N TYR A 84 -10.56 -22.43 16.83
CA TYR A 84 -11.82 -22.25 17.56
C TYR A 84 -13.05 -22.68 16.74
N ARG A 85 -13.03 -22.49 15.42
CA ARG A 85 -14.08 -22.96 14.51
C ARG A 85 -14.05 -24.46 14.24
N GLY A 86 -13.04 -25.19 14.71
CA GLY A 86 -12.84 -26.61 14.44
C GLY A 86 -12.57 -26.92 12.97
N LYS A 87 -12.15 -25.91 12.17
CA LYS A 87 -11.93 -26.04 10.72
C LYS A 87 -10.45 -26.17 10.36
N LEU A 88 -9.55 -26.11 11.34
CA LEU A 88 -8.12 -26.14 11.09
C LEU A 88 -7.72 -27.42 10.34
N SER A 89 -7.31 -27.23 9.08
CA SER A 89 -6.74 -28.26 8.22
C SER A 89 -5.35 -27.85 7.77
N PHE A 90 -4.52 -28.81 7.33
CA PHE A 90 -3.19 -28.53 6.79
C PHE A 90 -3.25 -27.51 5.64
N TYR A 91 -4.28 -27.61 4.80
CA TYR A 91 -4.51 -26.67 3.70
C TYR A 91 -4.71 -25.24 4.20
N ILE A 92 -5.57 -25.02 5.20
CA ILE A 92 -5.84 -23.68 5.75
C ILE A 92 -4.61 -23.13 6.48
N LEU A 93 -3.89 -23.98 7.22
CA LEU A 93 -2.64 -23.57 7.86
C LEU A 93 -1.62 -23.12 6.81
N PHE A 94 -1.46 -23.88 5.73
CA PHE A 94 -0.59 -23.52 4.62
C PHE A 94 -1.04 -22.22 3.96
N ASP A 95 -2.32 -22.02 3.70
CA ASP A 95 -2.85 -20.78 3.12
C ASP A 95 -2.57 -19.55 4.00
N ILE A 96 -2.75 -19.66 5.33
CA ILE A 96 -2.46 -18.56 6.27
C ILE A 96 -0.97 -18.21 6.25
N VAL A 97 -0.09 -19.21 6.37
CA VAL A 97 1.36 -19.01 6.39
C VAL A 97 1.85 -18.50 5.03
N TYR A 98 1.37 -19.09 3.94
CA TYR A 98 1.75 -18.70 2.58
C TYR A 98 1.23 -17.31 2.23
N SER A 99 0.03 -16.93 2.66
CA SER A 99 -0.51 -15.56 2.52
C SER A 99 0.37 -14.53 3.26
N ALA A 100 0.91 -14.88 4.43
CA ALA A 100 1.84 -14.03 5.16
C ALA A 100 3.20 -13.90 4.45
N LEU A 101 3.75 -15.00 3.96
CA LEU A 101 5.06 -15.04 3.29
C LEU A 101 5.05 -14.40 1.90
N SER A 102 3.98 -14.60 1.13
CA SER A 102 3.80 -14.02 -0.21
C SER A 102 3.57 -12.50 -0.18
N LEU A 103 3.59 -11.87 0.99
CA LEU A 103 3.32 -10.44 1.21
C LEU A 103 1.91 -10.00 0.78
N LYS A 104 1.04 -10.96 0.40
CA LYS A 104 -0.40 -10.74 0.24
C LYS A 104 -1.00 -10.21 1.54
N GLY A 105 -0.38 -10.54 2.68
CA GLY A 105 -0.76 -10.08 4.00
C GLY A 105 -2.08 -10.68 4.46
N ILE A 106 -2.36 -10.49 5.75
CA ILE A 106 -3.65 -10.83 6.35
C ILE A 106 -4.40 -9.50 6.54
N SER A 107 -5.67 -9.44 6.12
CA SER A 107 -6.52 -8.26 6.22
C SER A 107 -5.97 -7.01 5.49
N THR A 108 -5.53 -5.97 6.21
CA THR A 108 -5.04 -4.69 5.63
C THR A 108 -3.51 -4.57 5.65
N LEU A 109 -2.80 -5.53 6.24
CA LEU A 109 -1.34 -5.46 6.42
C LEU A 109 -0.57 -5.44 5.10
N TRP A 110 -1.18 -5.93 4.02
CA TRP A 110 -0.63 -5.95 2.66
C TRP A 110 -0.27 -4.57 2.12
N PHE A 111 -0.89 -3.52 2.67
CA PHE A 111 -0.66 -2.15 2.27
C PHE A 111 0.81 -1.72 2.48
N ILE A 112 1.46 -2.20 3.54
CA ILE A 112 2.83 -1.79 3.89
C ILE A 112 3.88 -2.29 2.88
N PRO A 113 3.95 -3.58 2.53
CA PRO A 113 4.89 -4.04 1.51
C PRO A 113 4.62 -3.41 0.15
N VAL A 114 3.34 -3.22 -0.22
CA VAL A 114 2.93 -2.53 -1.45
C VAL A 114 3.44 -1.09 -1.49
N LEU A 115 3.25 -0.34 -0.41
CA LEU A 115 3.76 1.03 -0.28
C LEU A 115 5.29 1.04 -0.40
N PHE A 116 5.97 0.17 0.35
CA PHE A 116 7.43 0.10 0.36
C PHE A 116 8.02 -0.14 -1.03
N ILE A 117 7.45 -1.09 -1.79
CA ILE A 117 7.88 -1.36 -3.17
C ILE A 117 7.60 -0.15 -4.06
N GLY A 118 6.41 0.45 -3.96
CA GLY A 118 6.05 1.64 -4.74
C GLY A 118 6.98 2.84 -4.51
N GLU A 119 7.36 3.10 -3.26
CA GLU A 119 8.28 4.19 -2.90
C GLU A 119 9.71 3.93 -3.40
N ILE A 120 10.19 2.68 -3.37
CA ILE A 120 11.51 2.31 -3.92
C ILE A 120 11.54 2.53 -5.44
N LEU A 121 10.50 2.07 -6.15
CA LEU A 121 10.36 2.29 -7.58
C LEU A 121 10.33 3.78 -7.92
N TYR A 122 9.63 4.58 -7.11
CA TYR A 122 9.60 6.03 -7.25
C TYR A 122 10.99 6.67 -7.11
N VAL A 123 11.71 6.36 -6.02
CA VAL A 123 13.06 6.93 -5.79
C VAL A 123 14.03 6.51 -6.89
N TYR A 124 13.94 5.27 -7.36
CA TYR A 124 14.71 4.81 -8.52
C TYR A 124 14.36 5.60 -9.79
N ASN A 125 13.07 5.82 -10.05
CA ASN A 125 12.62 6.57 -11.22
C ASN A 125 13.05 8.05 -11.17
N LYS A 126 12.98 8.68 -9.99
CA LYS A 126 13.28 10.11 -9.79
C LYS A 126 14.72 10.48 -10.16
N LYS A 127 15.66 9.54 -10.02
CA LYS A 127 17.09 9.73 -10.36
C LYS A 127 17.36 9.74 -11.86
N ASN A 128 16.39 9.34 -12.68
CA ASN A 128 16.55 9.24 -14.13
C ASN A 128 16.10 10.52 -14.85
N ASN A 129 16.57 10.69 -16.08
CA ASN A 129 16.18 11.80 -16.96
C ASN A 129 14.69 11.71 -17.36
N GLY A 130 14.08 12.83 -17.75
CA GLY A 130 12.64 12.91 -18.04
C GLY A 130 12.12 11.90 -19.08
N VAL A 131 12.89 11.62 -20.13
CA VAL A 131 12.53 10.61 -21.14
C VAL A 131 12.45 9.21 -20.53
N ARG A 132 13.46 8.83 -19.73
CA ARG A 132 13.49 7.52 -19.06
C ARG A 132 12.36 7.40 -18.03
N GLN A 133 12.00 8.49 -17.35
CA GLN A 133 10.83 8.52 -16.45
C GLN A 133 9.53 8.24 -17.20
N PHE A 134 9.36 8.81 -18.40
CA PHE A 134 8.20 8.57 -19.24
C PHE A 134 8.14 7.13 -19.74
N VAL A 135 9.26 6.58 -20.21
CA VAL A 135 9.35 5.17 -20.62
C VAL A 135 8.98 4.24 -19.45
N ILE A 136 9.53 4.47 -18.26
CA ILE A 136 9.20 3.67 -17.07
C ILE A 136 7.71 3.75 -16.73
N PHE A 137 7.08 4.93 -16.87
CA PHE A 137 5.64 5.09 -16.67
C PHE A 137 4.82 4.24 -17.66
N ILE A 138 5.13 4.32 -18.96
CA ILE A 138 4.45 3.52 -19.99
C ILE A 138 4.66 2.02 -19.76
N CYS A 139 5.89 1.60 -19.47
CA CYS A 139 6.18 0.22 -19.13
C CYS A 139 5.41 -0.25 -17.90
N SER A 140 5.29 0.58 -16.85
CA SER A 140 4.54 0.23 -15.65
C SER A 140 3.04 0.08 -15.91
N VAL A 141 2.45 0.89 -16.80
CA VAL A 141 1.05 0.73 -17.21
C VAL A 141 0.86 -0.58 -17.97
N PHE A 142 1.78 -0.92 -18.88
CA PHE A 142 1.71 -2.18 -19.61
C PHE A 142 1.87 -3.41 -18.69
N VAL A 143 2.82 -3.35 -17.75
CA VAL A 143 2.99 -4.38 -16.71
C VAL A 143 1.72 -4.52 -15.87
N LEU A 144 1.07 -3.41 -15.50
CA LEU A 144 -0.20 -3.46 -14.77
C LEU A 144 -1.29 -4.19 -15.56
N LEU A 145 -1.42 -3.91 -16.86
CA LEU A 145 -2.41 -4.57 -17.71
C LEU A 145 -2.15 -6.09 -17.82
N ILE A 146 -0.89 -6.49 -17.99
CA ILE A 146 -0.51 -7.92 -18.03
C ILE A 146 -0.83 -8.60 -16.69
N LEU A 147 -0.44 -7.98 -15.58
CA LEU A 147 -0.70 -8.53 -14.25
C LEU A 147 -2.21 -8.65 -13.99
N HIS A 148 -2.99 -7.62 -14.32
CA HIS A 148 -4.44 -7.63 -14.16
C HIS A 148 -5.10 -8.74 -14.99
N PHE A 149 -4.70 -8.89 -16.25
CA PHE A 149 -5.17 -9.99 -17.10
C PHE A 149 -4.81 -11.36 -16.52
N SER A 150 -3.56 -11.53 -16.10
CA SER A 150 -3.06 -12.79 -15.53
C SER A 150 -3.80 -13.18 -14.24
N VAL A 151 -4.02 -12.21 -13.35
CA VAL A 151 -4.80 -12.38 -12.11
C VAL A 151 -6.25 -12.74 -12.44
N GLY A 152 -6.84 -12.09 -13.46
CA GLY A 152 -8.18 -12.41 -13.96
C GLY A 152 -8.30 -13.86 -14.42
N GLN A 153 -7.37 -14.33 -15.24
CA GLN A 153 -7.34 -15.73 -15.71
C GLN A 153 -7.18 -16.72 -14.55
N CYS A 154 -6.29 -16.44 -13.60
CA CYS A 154 -6.07 -17.31 -12.44
C CYS A 154 -7.30 -17.43 -11.54
N ARG A 155 -8.14 -16.40 -11.45
CA ARG A 155 -9.40 -16.45 -10.67
C ARG A 155 -10.50 -17.26 -11.36
N LEU A 156 -10.50 -17.31 -12.69
CA LEU A 156 -11.51 -18.04 -13.46
C LEU A 156 -11.29 -19.55 -13.46
N LEU A 157 -10.03 -19.99 -13.32
CA LEU A 157 -9.65 -21.40 -13.38
C LEU A 157 -9.95 -22.16 -12.07
N ASP A 158 -10.27 -21.45 -10.96
CA ASP A 158 -10.65 -21.96 -9.61
C ASP A 158 -9.87 -23.19 -9.11
N ASP A 159 -8.63 -23.35 -9.58
CA ASP A 159 -7.79 -24.49 -9.25
C ASP A 159 -7.14 -24.29 -7.88
N SER A 160 -7.22 -25.32 -7.03
CA SER A 160 -6.77 -25.27 -5.63
C SER A 160 -5.27 -24.99 -5.45
N TYR A 161 -4.45 -25.01 -6.51
CA TYR A 161 -3.01 -24.73 -6.46
C TYR A 161 -2.63 -23.34 -7.01
N MET A 162 -3.57 -22.65 -7.67
CA MET A 162 -3.30 -21.38 -8.35
C MET A 162 -3.04 -20.22 -7.38
N PHE A 163 -3.39 -20.38 -6.10
CA PHE A 163 -3.13 -19.36 -5.08
C PHE A 163 -1.62 -19.08 -4.90
N VAL A 164 -0.76 -20.06 -5.15
CA VAL A 164 0.70 -19.93 -5.09
C VAL A 164 1.20 -18.88 -6.08
N PHE A 165 0.66 -18.87 -7.29
CA PHE A 165 0.99 -17.88 -8.31
C PHE A 165 0.21 -16.58 -8.13
N LEU A 166 -1.07 -16.68 -7.76
CA LEU A 166 -1.98 -15.56 -7.63
C LEU A 166 -1.51 -14.55 -6.56
N TYR A 167 -1.04 -15.02 -5.41
CA TYR A 167 -0.75 -14.14 -4.27
C TYR A 167 0.39 -13.15 -4.55
N PRO A 168 1.58 -13.58 -5.04
CA PRO A 168 2.61 -12.66 -5.47
C PRO A 168 2.16 -11.70 -6.58
N CYS A 169 1.41 -12.20 -7.58
CA CYS A 169 0.91 -11.37 -8.68
C CYS A 169 -0.01 -10.25 -8.19
N MET A 170 -0.89 -10.53 -7.24
CA MET A 170 -1.77 -9.51 -6.64
C MET A 170 -0.98 -8.43 -5.90
N VAL A 171 0.09 -8.80 -5.19
CA VAL A 171 0.97 -7.84 -4.50
C VAL A 171 1.71 -6.97 -5.51
N LEU A 172 2.23 -7.55 -6.59
CA LEU A 172 2.89 -6.80 -7.65
C LEU A 172 1.93 -5.83 -8.34
N GLU A 173 0.72 -6.27 -8.69
CA GLU A 173 -0.32 -5.43 -9.30
C GLU A 173 -0.58 -4.18 -8.44
N LYS A 174 -0.83 -4.40 -7.14
CA LYS A 174 -1.05 -3.33 -6.16
C LYS A 174 0.16 -2.42 -5.99
N SER A 175 1.37 -2.97 -6.05
CA SER A 175 2.63 -2.20 -5.95
C SER A 175 2.83 -1.28 -7.14
N VAL A 176 2.47 -1.73 -8.35
CA VAL A 176 2.48 -0.90 -9.56
C VAL A 176 1.45 0.22 -9.47
N ILE A 177 0.24 -0.05 -8.97
CA ILE A 177 -0.77 0.98 -8.71
C ILE A 177 -0.24 2.03 -7.72
N ALA A 178 0.35 1.59 -6.60
CA ALA A 178 0.94 2.48 -5.62
C ALA A 178 2.03 3.38 -6.22
N PHE A 179 2.93 2.80 -7.03
CA PHE A 179 3.96 3.54 -7.75
C PHE A 179 3.38 4.61 -8.68
N LEU A 180 2.35 4.28 -9.46
CA LEU A 180 1.69 5.22 -10.38
C LEU A 180 1.02 6.38 -9.63
N LEU A 181 0.35 6.09 -8.52
CA LEU A 181 -0.27 7.12 -7.66
C LEU A 181 0.77 8.04 -7.01
N ILE A 182 1.88 7.49 -6.57
CA ILE A 182 3.00 8.25 -6.01
C ILE A 182 3.63 9.16 -7.08
N LEU A 183 3.82 8.67 -8.30
CA LEU A 183 4.31 9.48 -9.42
C LEU A 183 3.34 10.61 -9.79
N LEU A 184 2.04 10.30 -9.86
CA LEU A 184 1.00 11.28 -10.12
C LEU A 184 1.03 12.38 -9.04
N SER A 185 1.18 11.99 -7.77
CA SER A 185 1.31 12.91 -6.67
C SER A 185 2.52 13.85 -6.79
N ASP A 186 3.70 13.37 -7.22
CA ASP A 186 4.88 14.24 -7.45
C ASP A 186 4.57 15.32 -8.49
N LYS A 187 3.90 14.96 -9.59
CA LYS A 187 3.52 15.91 -10.63
C LYS A 187 2.51 16.92 -10.12
N ILE A 188 1.45 16.47 -9.44
CA ILE A 188 0.46 17.35 -8.81
C ILE A 188 1.11 18.31 -7.82
N THR A 189 2.02 17.82 -6.98
CA THR A 189 2.73 18.61 -5.97
C THR A 189 3.52 19.76 -6.60
N LYS A 190 4.16 19.51 -7.74
CA LYS A 190 4.85 20.57 -8.49
C LYS A 190 3.90 21.64 -8.98
N TYR A 191 2.73 21.28 -9.51
CA TYR A 191 1.72 22.27 -9.92
C TYR A 191 1.19 23.09 -8.73
N PHE A 192 0.97 22.47 -7.57
CA PHE A 192 0.54 23.17 -6.35
C PHE A 192 1.64 24.07 -5.75
N LEU A 193 2.91 23.69 -5.87
CA LEU A 193 4.06 24.52 -5.45
C LEU A 193 4.32 25.68 -6.43
N ILE A 194 3.92 25.55 -7.70
CA ILE A 194 3.99 26.61 -8.72
C ILE A 194 2.81 27.58 -8.60
N LEU A 195 1.67 27.16 -8.03
CA LEU A 195 0.68 28.11 -7.57
C LEU A 195 1.30 28.93 -6.44
N PRO A 196 1.43 30.27 -6.57
CA PRO A 196 1.72 31.06 -5.40
C PRO A 196 0.60 30.75 -4.42
N LEU A 197 0.95 30.40 -3.20
CA LEU A 197 0.00 30.12 -2.13
C LEU A 197 -0.13 31.36 -1.21
N PRO A 198 -0.53 32.57 -1.67
CA PRO A 198 -0.76 33.70 -0.78
C PRO A 198 -2.21 33.77 -0.26
N ILE A 199 -3.01 32.69 -0.39
CA ILE A 199 -4.46 32.78 -0.10
C ILE A 199 -4.88 31.98 1.16
N LEU A 200 -4.01 31.14 1.74
CA LEU A 200 -4.32 30.37 2.96
C LEU A 200 -3.61 30.87 4.23
N ILE A 201 -2.82 31.93 4.14
CA ILE A 201 -2.28 32.68 5.29
C ILE A 201 -2.63 34.16 5.12
N GLY A 202 -3.91 34.45 4.88
CA GLY A 202 -4.47 35.78 5.08
C GLY A 202 -4.87 35.93 6.55
N GLY A 203 -4.01 36.55 7.35
CA GLY A 203 -4.36 36.89 8.73
C GLY A 203 -3.18 37.18 9.65
N GLY A 204 -2.58 38.37 9.51
CA GLY A 204 -1.87 39.02 10.61
C GLY A 204 -0.35 39.12 10.48
N LEU A 205 0.12 40.14 9.76
CA LEU A 205 1.07 41.10 10.33
C LEU A 205 1.08 42.36 9.46
N ALA A 206 0.21 43.30 9.81
CA ALA A 206 0.28 44.69 9.38
C ALA A 206 0.05 45.55 10.63
N ALA A 207 1.15 45.87 11.31
CA ALA A 207 1.38 47.00 12.21
C ALA A 207 2.75 46.78 12.89
#